data_AF-A0A3S5JKD3-F1
#
_entry.id   AF-A0A3S5JKD3-F1
#
_cell.length_a   1.000
_cell.length_b   1.000
_cell.length_c   1.000
_cell.angle_alpha   90.00
_cell.angle_beta   90.00
_cell.angle_gamma   90.00
#
_symmetry.space_group_name_H-M   'P 1'
#
loop_
_entity.id
_entity.type
_entity.pdbx_description
1 polymer ?
#
loop_
_entity_poly.entity_id
_entity_poly.type
_entity_poly.pdbx_seq_one_letter_code
_entity_poly.pdbx_strand_id
1 'polypeptide(L)'
;MANVTKVSTLSERLSQLLEKEFVALQAKTFDEVEELQNTKFYLMQDLQLAWDLLRKEVSDSDEQVIDELTEKLEACREKHVRNSLLLNKQMEITRNLLNAITQKSADNASVYDKLGKLS
;
A
#
# COMPACT_ATOMS: atom_id res chain seq x y z
N MET A 1 -5.44 4.56 -30.60
CA MET A 1 -6.39 4.01 -29.60
C MET A 1 -5.91 2.75 -28.86
N ALA A 2 -5.04 1.89 -29.42
CA ALA A 2 -4.56 0.69 -28.71
C ALA A 2 -3.88 1.00 -27.35
N ASN A 3 -3.13 2.09 -27.27
CA ASN A 3 -2.48 2.52 -26.02
C ASN A 3 -3.46 3.09 -24.98
N VAL A 4 -4.53 3.77 -25.41
CA VAL A 4 -5.63 4.21 -24.52
C VAL A 4 -6.26 3.01 -23.83
N THR A 5 -6.62 1.98 -24.60
CA THR A 5 -7.20 0.75 -24.06
C THR A 5 -6.21 0.06 -23.12
N LYS A 6 -4.92 -0.03 -23.50
CA LYS A 6 -3.88 -0.64 -22.66
C LYS A 6 -3.73 0.08 -21.33
N VAL A 7 -3.64 1.41 -21.32
CA VAL A 7 -3.56 2.21 -20.09
C VAL A 7 -4.82 1.98 -19.24
N SER A 8 -6.02 2.05 -19.82
CA SER A 8 -7.26 1.82 -19.06
C SER A 8 -7.30 0.43 -18.41
N THR A 9 -6.91 -0.63 -19.15
CA THR A 9 -6.88 -1.99 -18.61
C THR A 9 -5.84 -2.14 -17.50
N LEU A 10 -4.66 -1.53 -17.65
CA LEU A 10 -3.62 -1.57 -16.62
C LEU A 10 -4.06 -0.82 -15.36
N SER A 11 -4.69 0.35 -15.50
CA SER A 11 -5.26 1.11 -14.38
C SER A 11 -6.33 0.31 -13.62
N GLU A 12 -7.21 -0.39 -14.34
CA GLU A 12 -8.23 -1.23 -13.70
C GLU A 12 -7.62 -2.42 -12.96
N ARG A 13 -6.63 -3.10 -13.55
CA ARG A 13 -5.89 -4.18 -12.88
C ARG A 13 -5.16 -3.69 -11.64
N LEU A 14 -4.53 -2.50 -11.69
CA LEU A 14 -3.89 -1.88 -10.54
C LEU A 14 -4.93 -1.57 -9.44
N SER A 15 -6.08 -1.02 -9.82
CA SER A 15 -7.18 -0.72 -8.89
C SER A 15 -7.70 -1.97 -8.17
N GLN A 16 -7.86 -3.09 -8.88
CA GLN A 16 -8.24 -4.38 -8.30
C GLN A 16 -7.14 -4.94 -7.38
N LEU A 17 -5.87 -4.82 -7.77
CA LEU A 17 -4.75 -5.25 -6.95
C LEU A 17 -4.67 -4.48 -5.64
N LEU A 18 -4.84 -3.15 -5.70
CA LEU A 18 -4.87 -2.29 -4.51
C LEU A 18 -6.05 -2.62 -3.58
N GLU A 19 -7.19 -3.06 -4.13
CA GLU A 19 -8.29 -3.52 -3.30
C GLU A 19 -7.98 -4.87 -2.63
N LYS A 20 -7.35 -5.81 -3.33
CA LYS A 20 -6.87 -7.06 -2.73
C LYS A 20 -5.84 -6.80 -1.61
N GLU A 21 -4.89 -5.90 -1.86
CA GLU A 21 -3.91 -5.47 -0.87
C GLU A 21 -4.59 -4.87 0.38
N PHE A 22 -5.66 -4.08 0.19
CA PHE A 22 -6.43 -3.53 1.30
C PHE A 22 -7.12 -4.61 2.14
N VAL A 23 -7.73 -5.61 1.48
CA VAL A 23 -8.38 -6.75 2.16
C VAL A 23 -7.35 -7.57 2.94
N ALA A 24 -6.20 -7.89 2.34
CA ALA A 24 -5.12 -8.61 2.99
C ALA A 24 -4.55 -7.82 4.20
N LEU A 25 -4.35 -6.51 4.05
CA LEU A 25 -3.94 -5.63 5.15
C LEU A 25 -4.97 -5.65 6.29
N GLN A 26 -6.28 -5.63 6.01
CA GLN A 26 -7.31 -5.74 7.04
C GLN A 26 -7.30 -7.11 7.74
N ALA A 27 -7.08 -8.18 6.98
CA ALA A 27 -6.95 -9.55 7.50
C ALA A 27 -5.63 -9.80 8.25
N LYS A 28 -4.68 -8.85 8.19
CA LYS A 28 -3.32 -8.95 8.73
C LYS A 28 -2.51 -10.10 8.11
N THR A 29 -2.80 -10.44 6.86
CA THR A 29 -2.07 -11.46 6.07
C THR A 29 -0.87 -10.81 5.38
N PHE A 30 0.19 -10.53 6.13
CA PHE A 30 1.36 -9.81 5.62
C PHE A 30 2.11 -10.56 4.51
N ASP A 31 2.12 -11.89 4.55
CA ASP A 31 2.73 -12.72 3.50
C ASP A 31 2.03 -12.51 2.15
N GLU A 32 0.69 -12.45 2.15
CA GLU A 32 -0.11 -12.14 0.96
C GLU A 32 0.16 -10.71 0.47
N VAL A 33 0.30 -9.74 1.39
CA VAL A 33 0.64 -8.35 1.04
C VAL A 33 2.02 -8.26 0.38
N GLU A 34 2.99 -9.05 0.84
CA GLU A 34 4.34 -9.12 0.26
C GLU A 34 4.32 -9.71 -1.15
N GLU A 35 3.60 -10.80 -1.38
CA GLU A 35 3.43 -11.39 -2.71
C GLU A 35 2.79 -10.40 -3.70
N LEU A 36 1.82 -9.61 -3.23
CA LEU A 36 1.15 -8.59 -4.03
C LEU A 36 2.08 -7.42 -4.41
N GLN A 37 3.13 -7.12 -3.62
CA GLN A 37 4.07 -6.02 -3.95
C GLN A 37 4.81 -6.26 -5.27
N ASN A 38 5.25 -7.50 -5.53
CA ASN A 38 5.94 -7.83 -6.77
C ASN A 38 5.02 -7.61 -7.98
N THR A 39 3.78 -8.08 -7.89
CA THR A 39 2.78 -7.89 -8.95
C THR A 39 2.47 -6.41 -9.18
N LYS A 40 2.38 -5.63 -8.10
CA LYS A 40 2.17 -4.18 -8.13
C LYS A 40 3.29 -3.44 -8.85
N PHE A 41 4.53 -3.81 -8.56
CA PHE A 41 5.71 -3.21 -9.16
C PHE A 41 5.72 -3.40 -10.68
N TYR A 42 5.51 -4.62 -11.17
CA TYR A 42 5.46 -4.88 -12.61
C TYR A 42 4.29 -4.16 -13.29
N LEU A 43 3.10 -4.15 -12.67
CA LEU A 43 1.95 -3.43 -13.22
C LEU A 43 2.19 -1.91 -13.28
N MET A 44 2.83 -1.32 -12.28
CA MET A 44 3.18 0.11 -12.29
C MET A 44 4.19 0.43 -13.40
N GLN A 45 5.19 -0.44 -13.60
CA GLN A 45 6.17 -0.26 -14.67
C GLN A 45 5.53 -0.36 -16.06
N ASP A 46 4.68 -1.38 -16.28
CA ASP A 46 3.94 -1.54 -17.53
C ASP A 46 3.00 -0.36 -17.81
N LEU A 47 2.34 0.14 -16.75
CA LEU A 47 1.46 1.30 -16.83
C LEU A 47 2.24 2.56 -17.19
N GLN A 48 3.40 2.79 -16.58
CA GLN A 48 4.26 3.93 -16.91
C GLN A 48 4.71 3.89 -18.37
N LEU A 49 5.17 2.73 -18.84
CA LEU A 49 5.57 2.57 -20.25
C LEU A 49 4.40 2.80 -21.21
N ALA A 50 3.21 2.27 -20.89
CA ALA A 50 2.02 2.47 -21.70
C ALA A 50 1.57 3.94 -21.71
N TRP A 51 1.70 4.63 -20.58
CA TRP A 51 1.40 6.06 -20.44
C TRP A 51 2.33 6.93 -21.29
N ASP A 52 3.63 6.66 -21.23
CA ASP A 52 4.64 7.41 -22.00
C ASP A 52 4.45 7.22 -23.51
N LEU A 53 4.06 6.02 -23.95
CA LEU A 53 3.72 5.75 -25.35
C LEU A 53 2.43 6.47 -25.75
N LEU A 54 1.40 6.41 -24.91
CA LEU A 54 0.13 7.11 -25.14
C LEU A 54 0.38 8.61 -25.33
N ARG A 55 1.14 9.25 -24.45
CA ARG A 55 1.41 10.69 -24.50
C ARG A 55 2.19 11.14 -25.75
N LYS A 56 2.91 10.23 -26.41
CA LYS A 56 3.61 10.50 -27.67
C LYS A 56 2.72 10.37 -28.91
N GLU A 57 1.59 9.68 -28.80
CA GLU A 57 0.66 9.41 -29.92
C GLU A 57 -0.57 10.33 -29.91
N VAL A 58 -0.91 10.90 -28.76
CA VAL A 58 -2.10 11.73 -28.53
C VAL A 58 -1.91 13.10 -29.19
N SER A 59 -2.91 13.52 -29.96
CA SER A 59 -3.02 14.88 -30.52
C SER A 59 -3.91 15.76 -29.63
N ASP A 60 -3.92 17.09 -29.83
CA ASP A 60 -4.75 18.03 -29.03
C ASP A 60 -6.25 17.67 -28.98
N SER A 61 -6.76 16.92 -29.97
CA SER A 61 -8.15 16.44 -30.00
C SER A 61 -8.46 15.29 -29.02
N ASP A 62 -7.45 14.68 -28.41
CA ASP A 62 -7.58 13.52 -27.51
C ASP A 62 -7.43 13.91 -26.02
N GLU A 63 -7.41 15.21 -25.70
CA GLU A 63 -7.20 15.74 -24.35
C GLU A 63 -8.23 15.22 -23.33
N GLN A 64 -9.51 15.14 -23.73
CA GLN A 64 -10.56 14.58 -22.86
C GLN A 64 -10.30 13.12 -22.47
N VAL A 65 -9.71 12.32 -23.36
CA VAL A 65 -9.37 10.91 -23.07
C VAL A 65 -8.22 10.83 -22.08
N ILE A 66 -7.26 11.75 -22.15
CA ILE A 66 -6.17 11.86 -21.20
C ILE A 66 -6.67 12.27 -19.81
N ASP A 67 -7.61 13.22 -19.75
CA ASP A 67 -8.21 13.65 -18.49
C ASP A 67 -8.94 12.50 -17.79
N GLU A 68 -9.79 11.75 -18.52
CA GLU A 68 -10.49 10.58 -17.97
C GLU A 68 -9.54 9.50 -17.45
N LEU A 69 -8.44 9.24 -18.17
CA LEU A 69 -7.44 8.28 -17.73
C LEU A 69 -6.65 8.79 -16.52
N THR A 70 -6.38 10.09 -16.45
CA THR A 70 -5.69 10.72 -15.32
C THR A 70 -6.54 10.61 -14.06
N GLU A 71 -7.84 10.88 -14.14
CA GLU A 71 -8.78 10.72 -13.02
C GLU A 71 -8.79 9.27 -12.50
N LYS A 72 -8.80 8.27 -13.39
CA LYS A 72 -8.68 6.85 -12.99
C LYS A 72 -7.37 6.55 -12.26
N LEU A 73 -6.27 7.17 -12.67
CA LEU A 73 -4.98 7.00 -12.01
C LEU A 73 -4.92 7.69 -10.65
N GLU A 74 -5.56 8.85 -10.51
CA GLU A 74 -5.73 9.53 -9.23
C GLU A 74 -6.52 8.65 -8.24
N ALA A 75 -7.61 8.03 -8.68
CA ALA A 75 -8.34 7.07 -7.84
C ALA A 75 -7.47 5.87 -7.41
N CYS A 76 -6.59 5.37 -8.29
CA CYS A 76 -5.62 4.33 -7.91
C CYS A 76 -4.61 4.85 -6.88
N ARG A 77 -4.14 6.09 -7.02
CA ARG A 77 -3.25 6.73 -6.05
C ARG A 77 -3.91 6.85 -4.67
N GLU A 78 -5.16 7.28 -4.60
CA GLU A 78 -5.90 7.38 -3.34
C GLU A 78 -6.01 6.02 -2.63
N LYS A 79 -6.35 4.96 -3.38
CA LYS A 79 -6.36 3.59 -2.84
C LYS A 79 -4.99 3.17 -2.30
N HIS A 80 -3.92 3.50 -3.01
CA HIS A 80 -2.56 3.20 -2.53
C HIS A 80 -2.22 3.97 -1.23
N VAL A 81 -2.58 5.25 -1.15
CA VAL A 81 -2.39 6.07 0.06
C VAL A 81 -3.16 5.48 1.24
N ARG A 82 -4.42 5.08 1.03
CA ARG A 82 -5.24 4.40 2.03
C ARG A 82 -4.55 3.14 2.57
N ASN A 83 -4.00 2.30 1.69
CA ASN A 83 -3.32 1.07 2.06
C ASN A 83 -2.06 1.36 2.90
N SER A 84 -1.25 2.34 2.48
CA SER A 84 -0.05 2.77 3.21
C SER A 84 -0.40 3.30 4.61
N LEU A 85 -1.46 4.09 4.75
CA LEU A 85 -1.92 4.60 6.04
C LEU A 85 -2.32 3.45 6.99
N LEU A 86 -3.06 2.46 6.47
CA LEU A 86 -3.47 1.29 7.25
C LEU A 86 -2.27 0.47 7.72
N LEU A 87 -1.31 0.20 6.83
CA LEU A 87 -0.08 -0.53 7.16
C LEU A 87 0.73 0.20 8.24
N ASN A 88 0.93 1.51 8.10
CA ASN A 88 1.66 2.32 9.09
C ASN A 88 0.98 2.30 10.46
N LYS A 89 -0.35 2.45 10.50
CA LYS A 89 -1.13 2.38 11.73
C LYS A 89 -0.98 1.03 12.44
N GLN A 90 -1.00 -0.08 11.69
CA GLN A 90 -0.79 -1.41 12.27
C GLN A 90 0.60 -1.57 12.84
N MET A 91 1.62 -1.06 12.16
CA MET A 91 3.00 -1.09 12.63
C MET A 91 3.18 -0.29 13.94
N GLU A 92 2.53 0.86 14.04
CA GLU A 92 2.52 1.67 15.26
C GLU A 92 1.85 0.94 16.43
N ILE A 93 0.69 0.31 16.21
CA ILE A 93 -0.01 -0.48 17.24
C ILE A 93 0.88 -1.62 17.73
N THR A 94 1.51 -2.38 16.81
CA THR A 94 2.42 -3.48 17.17
C THR A 94 3.61 -2.99 17.99
N ARG A 95 4.23 -1.86 17.61
CA ARG A 95 5.32 -1.25 18.39
C ARG A 95 4.87 -0.84 19.78
N ASN A 96 3.73 -0.16 19.90
CA ASN A 96 3.19 0.28 21.18
C ASN A 96 2.85 -0.90 22.09
N LEU A 97 2.28 -1.97 21.54
CA LEU A 97 1.98 -3.20 22.28
C LEU A 97 3.26 -3.88 22.79
N LEU A 98 4.28 -4.03 21.94
CA LEU A 98 5.57 -4.60 22.35
C LEU A 98 6.26 -3.75 23.42
N ASN A 99 6.24 -2.42 23.27
CA ASN A 99 6.80 -1.49 24.26
C ASN A 99 6.07 -1.60 25.60
N ALA A 100 4.73 -1.64 25.61
CA ALA A 100 3.93 -1.77 26.82
C ALA A 100 4.21 -3.09 27.56
N ILE A 101 4.33 -4.20 26.83
CA ILE A 101 4.67 -5.52 27.41
C ILE A 101 6.09 -5.48 27.98
N THR A 102 7.06 -4.95 27.25
CA THR A 102 8.48 -4.92 27.66
C THR A 102 8.70 -4.00 28.86
N GLN A 103 8.08 -2.81 28.90
CA GLN A 103 8.12 -1.91 30.05
C GLN A 103 7.46 -2.53 31.27
N LYS A 104 6.29 -3.18 31.12
CA LYS A 104 5.63 -3.88 32.22
C LYS A 104 6.50 -5.02 32.78
N SER A 105 7.21 -5.76 31.93
CA SER A 105 8.14 -6.80 32.38
C SER A 105 9.34 -6.22 33.14
N ALA A 106 9.88 -5.07 32.72
CA ALA A 106 10.96 -4.38 33.41
C ALA A 106 10.54 -3.84 34.79
N ASP A 107 9.35 -3.24 34.88
CA ASP A 107 8.79 -2.76 36.16
C ASP A 107 8.57 -3.90 37.14
N ASN A 108 8.00 -5.02 36.68
CA ASN A 108 7.81 -6.22 37.51
C ASN A 108 9.14 -6.84 37.95
N ALA A 109 10.15 -6.92 37.08
CA ALA A 109 11.48 -7.40 37.45
C ALA A 109 12.14 -6.50 38.51
N SER A 110 11.95 -5.19 38.44
CA SER A 110 12.47 -4.25 39.44
C SER A 110 11.82 -4.41 40.83
N VAL A 111 10.55 -4.81 40.88
CA VAL A 111 9.84 -5.06 42.14
C VAL A 111 10.32 -6.37 42.79
N TYR A 112 10.57 -7.42 41.99
CA TYR A 112 11.14 -8.67 42.50
C TYR A 112 12.58 -8.50 42.99
N ASP A 113 13.44 -7.72 42.30
CA ASP A 113 14.82 -7.46 42.76
C ASP A 113 14.86 -6.63 44.07
N LYS A 114 13.90 -5.72 44.26
CA LYS A 114 13.78 -4.96 45.52
C LYS A 114 13.23 -5.79 46.68
N LEU A 115 12.33 -6.74 46.42
CA LEU A 115 11.85 -7.66 47.46
C LEU A 115 12.91 -8.70 47.85
N GLY A 116 13.73 -9.15 46.90
CA GLY A 116 14.79 -10.14 47.15
C GLY A 116 16.02 -9.60 47.89
N LYS A 117 16.19 -8.27 47.98
CA LYS A 117 17.28 -7.62 48.73
C LYS A 117 16.91 -7.24 50.17
N LEU A 118 15.71 -7.62 50.61
CA LEU A 118 15.18 -7.36 51.95
C LEU A 118 15.19 -8.60 52.86
N SER A 119 15.96 -9.64 52.50
CA SER A 119 16.26 -10.81 53.34
C SER A 119 17.70 -10.83 53.81
#